data_AF-A0A4T0UWW9-F1
#
_entry.id   AF-A0A4T0UWW9-F1
#
_cell.length_a   1.000
_cell.length_b   1.000
_cell.length_c   1.000
_cell.angle_alpha   90.00
_cell.angle_beta   90.00
_cell.angle_gamma   90.00
#
_symmetry.space_group_name_H-M   'P 1'
#
loop_
_entity.id
_entity.type
_entity.pdbx_description
1 polymer ?
#
loop_
_entity_poly.entity_id
_entity_poly.type
_entity_poly.pdbx_seq_one_letter_code
_entity_poly.pdbx_strand_id
1 'polypeptide(L)'
;MRLTEHELTAALTGAAKAVLAAQDKSVRKGRRTIEDAWEELSRYERFVLLDGLGDQLLPVLVGLPDVEVPVGERPSFTKAEIAAVVEERLGADEKGLRRKALITARVALVQLALDSIPPRQDPDAFIVPDHL
;
A
#
# COMPACT_ATOMS: atom_id res chain seq x y z
N MET A 1 -7.25 0.08 16.85
CA MET A 1 -5.77 0.16 16.80
C MET A 1 -5.35 0.78 15.46
N ARG A 2 -4.18 1.43 15.41
CA ARG A 2 -3.61 1.97 14.16
C ARG A 2 -2.84 0.90 13.39
N LEU A 3 -2.55 1.18 12.12
CA LEU A 3 -1.56 0.41 11.36
C LEU A 3 -0.18 0.60 11.99
N THR A 4 0.56 -0.50 12.11
CA THR A 4 1.95 -0.51 12.59
C THR A 4 2.92 -0.06 11.50
N GLU A 5 4.14 0.31 11.87
CA GLU A 5 5.20 0.67 10.91
C GLU A 5 5.51 -0.46 9.92
N HIS A 6 5.50 -1.71 10.40
CA HIS A 6 5.68 -2.89 9.56
C HIS A 6 4.56 -3.02 8.53
N GLU A 7 3.30 -2.84 8.95
CA GLU A 7 2.13 -2.89 8.06
C GLU A 7 2.17 -1.74 7.03
N LEU A 8 2.57 -0.53 7.43
CA LEU A 8 2.75 0.60 6.51
C LEU A 8 3.85 0.35 5.48
N THR A 9 4.96 -0.26 5.90
CA THR A 9 6.06 -0.62 5.01
C THR A 9 5.65 -1.70 4.02
N ALA A 10 4.92 -2.72 4.48
CA ALA A 10 4.37 -3.78 3.63
C ALA A 10 3.37 -3.21 2.62
N ALA A 11 2.47 -2.33 3.07
CA ALA A 11 1.48 -1.68 2.22
C ALA A 11 2.14 -0.85 1.10
N LEU A 12 3.11 0.00 1.47
CA LEU A 12 3.83 0.84 0.51
C LEU A 12 4.64 -0.01 -0.49
N THR A 13 5.34 -1.04 0.00
CA THR A 13 6.13 -1.94 -0.86
C THR A 13 5.23 -2.71 -1.83
N GLY A 14 4.10 -3.21 -1.36
CA GLY A 14 3.14 -3.93 -2.21
C GLY A 14 2.51 -3.05 -3.27
N ALA A 15 2.12 -1.82 -2.92
CA ALA A 15 1.65 -0.83 -3.88
C ALA A 15 2.73 -0.50 -4.93
N ALA A 16 3.99 -0.32 -4.51
CA ALA A 16 5.10 -0.08 -5.42
C ALA A 16 5.30 -1.24 -6.41
N LYS A 17 5.31 -2.48 -5.93
CA LYS A 17 5.39 -3.68 -6.77
C LYS A 17 4.25 -3.75 -7.78
N ALA A 18 3.04 -3.43 -7.37
CA ALA A 18 1.89 -3.49 -8.27
C ALA A 18 1.88 -2.35 -9.31
N VAL A 19 2.37 -1.15 -8.95
CA VAL A 19 2.61 -0.06 -9.92
C VAL A 19 3.70 -0.45 -10.91
N LEU A 20 4.81 -1.02 -10.43
CA LEU A 20 5.87 -1.57 -11.29
C LEU A 20 5.32 -2.62 -12.25
N ALA A 21 4.50 -3.55 -11.75
CA ALA A 21 3.86 -4.58 -12.56
C ALA A 21 2.97 -4.01 -13.66
N ALA A 22 2.26 -2.90 -13.39
CA ALA A 22 1.45 -2.22 -14.40
C ALA A 22 2.29 -1.51 -15.48
N GLN A 23 3.48 -1.02 -15.11
CA GLN A 23 4.40 -0.33 -16.02
C GLN A 23 5.22 -1.32 -16.87
N ASP A 24 5.70 -2.40 -16.28
CA ASP A 24 6.55 -3.39 -16.94
C ASP A 24 5.73 -4.26 -17.92
N LYS A 25 6.07 -4.14 -19.21
CA LYS A 25 5.42 -4.88 -20.30
C LYS A 25 5.67 -6.39 -20.23
N SER A 26 6.83 -6.82 -19.74
CA SER A 26 7.19 -8.23 -19.58
C SER A 26 6.40 -8.87 -18.44
N VAL A 27 6.21 -8.16 -17.32
CA VAL A 27 5.33 -8.60 -16.23
C VAL A 27 3.88 -8.72 -16.73
N ARG A 28 3.35 -7.69 -17.40
CA ARG A 28 1.98 -7.74 -17.96
C ARG A 28 1.76 -8.84 -18.99
N LYS A 29 2.82 -9.30 -19.66
CA LYS A 29 2.78 -10.41 -20.61
C LYS A 29 3.08 -11.78 -19.97
N GLY A 30 3.27 -11.83 -18.65
CA GLY A 30 3.60 -13.06 -17.91
C GLY A 30 4.97 -13.64 -18.27
N ARG A 31 5.88 -12.82 -18.81
CA ARG A 31 7.24 -13.26 -19.22
C ARG A 31 8.24 -13.26 -18.07
N ARG A 32 7.89 -12.60 -16.96
CA ARG A 32 8.64 -12.50 -15.71
C ARG A 32 7.67 -12.26 -14.56
N THR A 33 8.08 -12.57 -13.34
CA THR A 33 7.26 -12.28 -12.14
C THR A 33 7.44 -10.83 -11.69
N ILE A 34 6.55 -10.40 -10.79
CA ILE A 34 6.62 -9.06 -10.16
C ILE A 34 7.83 -9.01 -9.23
N GLU A 35 8.11 -10.13 -8.55
CA GLU A 35 9.22 -10.34 -7.63
C GLU A 35 10.55 -10.18 -8.38
N ASP A 36 10.71 -10.85 -9.53
CA ASP A 36 11.91 -10.69 -10.36
C ASP A 36 12.09 -9.22 -10.77
N ALA A 37 10.99 -8.55 -11.18
CA ALA A 37 11.04 -7.15 -11.61
C ALA A 37 11.48 -6.23 -10.48
N TRP A 38 10.95 -6.46 -9.29
CA TRP A 38 11.33 -5.73 -8.10
C TRP A 38 12.79 -5.98 -7.71
N GLU A 39 13.25 -7.22 -7.80
CA GLU A 39 14.61 -7.61 -7.43
C GLU A 39 15.67 -7.02 -8.36
N GLU A 40 15.36 -6.88 -9.65
CA GLU A 40 16.26 -6.24 -10.62
C GLU A 40 16.40 -4.73 -10.45
N LEU A 41 15.44 -4.06 -9.79
CA LEU A 41 15.57 -2.63 -9.51
C LEU A 41 16.76 -2.37 -8.58
N SER A 42 17.56 -1.38 -8.94
CA SER A 42 18.58 -0.82 -8.06
C SER A 42 17.96 -0.20 -6.81
N ARG A 43 18.76 -0.05 -5.76
CA ARG A 43 18.33 0.61 -4.52
C ARG A 43 17.77 2.01 -4.77
N TYR A 44 18.36 2.75 -5.70
CA TYR A 44 17.91 4.10 -6.04
C TYR A 44 16.55 4.08 -6.74
N GLU A 45 16.33 3.19 -7.71
CA GLU A 45 15.05 3.07 -8.41
C GLU A 45 13.92 2.67 -7.47
N ARG A 46 14.18 1.74 -6.55
CA ARG A 46 13.22 1.38 -5.50
C ARG A 46 12.90 2.58 -4.60
N PHE A 47 13.92 3.35 -4.22
CA PHE A 47 13.72 4.56 -3.42
C PHE A 47 12.83 5.58 -4.13
N VAL A 48 13.12 5.93 -5.39
CA VAL A 48 12.31 6.89 -6.16
C VAL A 48 10.85 6.45 -6.26
N LEU A 49 10.61 5.16 -6.48
CA LEU A 49 9.25 4.63 -6.57
C LEU A 49 8.52 4.67 -5.22
N LEU A 50 9.20 4.28 -4.13
CA LEU A 50 8.63 4.30 -2.78
C LEU A 50 8.38 5.73 -2.30
N ASP A 51 9.28 6.66 -2.57
CA ASP A 51 9.19 8.08 -2.19
C ASP A 51 7.96 8.74 -2.85
N GLY A 52 7.83 8.60 -4.18
CA GLY A 52 6.70 9.18 -4.91
C GLY A 52 5.33 8.57 -4.55
N LEU A 53 5.30 7.32 -4.09
CA LEU A 53 4.09 6.68 -3.58
C LEU A 53 3.84 6.99 -2.10
N GLY A 54 4.89 7.21 -1.32
CA GLY A 54 4.84 7.52 0.11
C GLY A 54 4.03 8.78 0.37
N ASP A 55 4.30 9.86 -0.36
CA ASP A 55 3.56 11.12 -0.31
C ASP A 55 2.07 10.96 -0.61
N GLN A 56 1.73 9.95 -1.41
CA GLN A 56 0.38 9.72 -1.87
C GLN A 56 -0.42 8.78 -0.96
N LEU A 57 0.26 7.83 -0.31
CA LEU A 57 -0.37 6.72 0.42
C LEU A 57 -0.26 6.88 1.93
N LEU A 58 0.89 7.26 2.47
CA LEU A 58 1.10 7.30 3.91
C LEU A 58 0.14 8.28 4.62
N PRO A 59 -0.13 9.49 4.11
CA PRO A 59 -1.11 10.40 4.74
C PRO A 59 -2.54 9.85 4.76
N VAL A 60 -2.88 8.97 3.81
CA VAL A 60 -4.19 8.31 3.76
C VAL A 60 -4.22 7.13 4.72
N LEU A 61 -3.22 6.24 4.67
CA LEU A 61 -3.15 5.05 5.52
C LEU A 61 -3.13 5.40 7.01
N VAL A 62 -2.42 6.47 7.38
CA VAL A 62 -2.37 6.97 8.77
C VAL A 62 -3.67 7.70 9.18
N GLY A 63 -4.43 8.20 8.20
CA GLY A 63 -5.72 8.87 8.42
C GLY A 63 -6.92 7.93 8.47
N LEU A 64 -6.75 6.63 8.21
CA LEU A 64 -7.81 5.63 8.31
C LEU A 64 -8.29 5.49 9.76
N PRO A 65 -9.57 5.10 9.99
CA PRO A 65 -10.10 4.93 11.33
C PRO A 65 -9.36 3.84 12.10
N ASP A 66 -9.28 3.99 13.41
CA ASP A 66 -8.69 2.97 14.27
C ASP A 66 -9.60 1.72 14.27
N VAL A 67 -9.07 0.59 13.82
CA VAL A 67 -9.74 -0.71 13.81
C VAL A 67 -9.00 -1.70 14.70
N GLU A 68 -9.75 -2.46 15.49
CA GLU A 68 -9.18 -3.60 16.19
C GLU A 68 -8.97 -4.72 15.17
N VAL A 69 -7.72 -5.20 15.06
CA VAL A 69 -7.37 -6.28 14.15
C VAL A 69 -6.81 -7.40 15.03
N PRO A 70 -7.49 -8.56 15.09
CA PRO A 70 -6.98 -9.73 15.78
C PRO A 70 -5.64 -10.21 15.20
N VAL A 71 -4.86 -10.91 16.02
CA VAL A 71 -3.68 -11.65 15.54
C VAL A 71 -4.12 -12.67 14.48
N GLY A 72 -3.38 -12.77 13.39
CA GLY A 72 -3.68 -13.67 12.27
C GLY A 72 -4.71 -13.13 11.28
N GLU A 73 -5.27 -11.94 11.53
CA GLU A 73 -6.19 -11.27 10.60
C GLU A 73 -5.53 -10.06 9.91
N ARG A 74 -6.16 -9.59 8.84
CA ARG A 74 -5.73 -8.40 8.12
C ARG A 74 -6.65 -7.22 8.47
N PRO A 75 -6.11 -5.99 8.52
CA PRO A 75 -6.96 -4.81 8.61
C PRO A 75 -7.90 -4.76 7.39
N SER A 76 -9.17 -4.49 7.64
CA SER A 76 -10.18 -4.31 6.59
C SER A 76 -10.82 -2.95 6.72
N PHE A 77 -10.96 -2.26 5.57
CA PHE A 77 -11.57 -0.95 5.48
C PHE A 77 -12.56 -0.95 4.34
N THR A 78 -13.70 -0.32 4.55
CA THR A 78 -14.69 -0.12 3.49
C THR A 78 -14.17 0.89 2.47
N LYS A 79 -14.64 0.75 1.22
CA LYS A 79 -14.32 1.72 0.17
C LYS A 79 -14.74 3.15 0.54
N ALA A 80 -15.82 3.29 1.32
CA ALA A 80 -16.33 4.59 1.77
C ALA A 80 -15.39 5.26 2.77
N GLU A 81 -14.84 4.51 3.73
CA GLU A 81 -13.85 5.03 4.69
C GLU A 81 -12.58 5.50 3.96
N ILE A 82 -12.07 4.68 3.03
CA ILE A 82 -10.90 5.05 2.23
C ILE A 82 -11.19 6.31 1.40
N ALA A 83 -12.35 6.37 0.75
CA ALA A 83 -12.73 7.53 -0.07
C ALA A 83 -12.84 8.81 0.76
N ALA A 84 -13.41 8.75 1.96
CA ALA A 84 -13.55 9.90 2.84
C ALA A 84 -12.18 10.51 3.19
N VAL A 85 -11.20 9.69 3.57
CA VAL A 85 -9.84 10.15 3.90
C VAL A 85 -9.14 10.70 2.64
N VAL A 86 -9.28 10.03 1.50
CA VAL A 86 -8.72 10.48 0.23
C VAL A 86 -9.28 11.86 -0.16
N GLU A 87 -10.58 12.06 -0.01
CA GLU A 87 -11.27 13.31 -0.34
C GLU A 87 -10.82 14.48 0.55
N GLU A 88 -10.64 14.23 1.84
CA GLU A 88 -10.12 15.21 2.80
C GLU A 88 -8.70 15.68 2.41
N ARG A 89 -7.86 14.75 1.94
CA ARG A 89 -6.45 15.04 1.59
C ARG A 89 -6.25 15.71 0.24
N LEU A 90 -7.16 15.50 -0.71
CA LEU A 90 -7.02 16.00 -2.08
C LEU A 90 -7.24 17.52 -2.25
N GLY A 91 -7.61 18.24 -1.19
CA GLY A 91 -7.83 19.68 -1.23
C GLY A 91 -8.96 20.09 -2.19
N ALA A 92 -9.11 21.39 -2.45
CA ALA A 92 -10.18 21.94 -3.29
C ALA A 92 -9.75 22.27 -4.73
N ASP A 93 -8.50 21.98 -5.09
CA ASP A 93 -7.86 22.53 -6.30
C ASP A 93 -8.39 21.91 -7.60
N GLU A 94 -8.70 20.61 -7.58
CA GLU A 94 -9.28 19.89 -8.71
C GLU A 94 -10.81 19.79 -8.60
N LYS A 95 -11.52 20.10 -9.71
CA LYS A 95 -12.99 20.10 -9.78
C LYS A 95 -13.52 19.14 -10.86
N GLY A 96 -14.77 18.70 -10.68
CA GLY A 96 -15.50 17.94 -11.70
C GLY A 96 -14.98 16.53 -11.94
N LEU A 97 -14.93 16.10 -13.21
CA LEU A 97 -14.60 14.72 -13.60
C LEU A 97 -13.17 14.32 -13.24
N ARG A 98 -12.21 15.24 -13.34
CA ARG A 98 -10.79 14.99 -12.99
C ARG A 98 -10.63 14.62 -11.52
N ARG A 99 -11.29 15.36 -10.63
CA ARG A 99 -11.33 15.04 -9.19
C ARG A 99 -11.88 13.64 -8.94
N LYS A 100 -13.02 13.29 -9.56
CA LYS A 100 -13.63 11.96 -9.39
C LYS A 100 -12.72 10.83 -9.86
N ALA A 101 -12.06 11.00 -11.00
CA ALA A 101 -11.10 10.03 -11.52
C ALA A 101 -9.89 9.87 -10.59
N LEU A 102 -9.37 10.98 -10.07
CA LEU A 102 -8.24 10.99 -9.14
C LEU A 102 -8.58 10.31 -7.81
N ILE A 103 -9.75 10.60 -7.22
CA ILE A 103 -10.24 9.92 -6.02
C ILE A 103 -10.36 8.42 -6.30
N THR A 104 -10.97 8.03 -7.41
CA THR A 104 -11.16 6.61 -7.77
C THR A 104 -9.82 5.89 -7.91
N ALA A 105 -8.86 6.49 -8.61
CA ALA A 105 -7.52 5.94 -8.79
C ALA A 105 -6.78 5.83 -7.45
N ARG A 106 -6.89 6.84 -6.58
CA ARG A 106 -6.24 6.83 -5.27
C ARG A 106 -6.85 5.79 -4.33
N VAL A 107 -8.17 5.66 -4.32
CA VAL A 107 -8.87 4.62 -3.55
C VAL A 107 -8.43 3.23 -4.00
N ALA A 108 -8.35 2.98 -5.31
CA ALA A 108 -7.87 1.70 -5.84
C ALA A 108 -6.41 1.42 -5.44
N LEU A 109 -5.55 2.44 -5.47
CA LEU A 109 -4.14 2.31 -5.05
C LEU A 109 -4.02 2.00 -3.54
N VAL A 110 -4.86 2.62 -2.71
CA VAL A 110 -4.88 2.35 -1.26
C VAL A 110 -5.40 0.94 -0.97
N GLN A 111 -6.42 0.47 -1.69
CA GLN A 111 -6.92 -0.91 -1.58
C GLN A 111 -5.81 -1.92 -1.88
N LEU A 112 -5.09 -1.70 -2.98
CA LEU A 112 -3.93 -2.51 -3.38
C LEU A 112 -2.81 -2.53 -2.32
N ALA A 113 -2.57 -1.38 -1.68
CA ALA A 113 -1.65 -1.26 -0.57
C ALA A 113 -2.13 -2.10 0.64
N LEU A 114 -3.40 -1.97 1.03
CA LEU A 114 -3.99 -2.72 2.14
C LEU A 114 -3.99 -4.23 1.90
N ASP A 115 -4.26 -4.68 0.66
CA ASP A 115 -4.25 -6.09 0.27
C ASP A 115 -2.85 -6.73 0.40
N SER A 116 -1.81 -5.90 0.39
CA SER A 116 -0.41 -6.32 0.53
C SER A 116 0.04 -6.43 1.98
N ILE A 117 -0.80 -6.04 2.95
CA ILE A 117 -0.49 -6.15 4.37
C ILE A 117 -0.57 -7.63 4.79
N PRO A 118 0.49 -8.20 5.41
CA PRO A 118 0.43 -9.55 5.93
C PRO A 118 -0.54 -9.64 7.11
N PRO A 119 -1.09 -10.82 7.42
CA PRO A 119 -1.83 -11.03 8.66
C PRO A 119 -1.04 -10.54 9.88
N ARG A 120 -1.72 -9.90 10.81
CA ARG A 120 -1.11 -9.27 11.98
C ARG A 120 -0.38 -10.31 12.83
N GLN A 121 0.88 -10.05 13.10
CA GLN A 121 1.68 -10.87 14.00
C GLN A 121 1.39 -10.50 15.46
N ASP A 122 1.50 -11.48 16.34
CA ASP A 122 1.35 -11.27 17.78
C ASP A 122 2.55 -10.46 18.31
N PRO A 123 2.34 -9.28 18.92
CA PRO A 123 3.42 -8.47 19.48
C PRO A 123 4.18 -9.18 20.61
N ASP A 124 3.56 -10.16 21.28
CA ASP A 124 4.16 -10.91 22.38
C ASP A 124 4.76 -12.25 21.93
N ALA A 125 4.58 -12.64 20.66
CA ALA A 125 5.20 -13.84 20.09
C ALA A 125 6.66 -13.55 19.72
N PHE A 126 7.56 -13.69 20.69
CA PHE A 126 8.99 -13.75 20.44
C PHE A 126 9.35 -15.08 19.76
N ILE A 127 9.26 -15.12 18.43
CA ILE A 127 9.68 -16.30 17.64
C ILE A 127 11.20 -16.28 17.53
N VAL A 128 11.88 -17.03 18.39
CA VAL A 128 13.31 -17.31 18.24
C VAL A 128 13.48 -18.31 17.10
N PRO A 129 14.22 -17.99 16.01
CA PRO A 129 14.53 -18.98 14.99
C PRO A 129 15.44 -20.07 15.58
N ASP A 130 15.06 -21.34 15.43
CA ASP A 130 15.76 -22.53 15.96
C ASP A 130 17.15 -22.81 15.33
N HIS A 131 17.84 -21.79 14.83
CA HIS A 131 19.12 -21.94 14.15
C HIS A 131 20.08 -20.83 14.57
N LEU A 132 21.06 -21.25 15.38
CA LEU A 132 22.36 -20.60 15.61
C LEU A 132 23.44 -21.35 14.81
#